data_AF-A0A1X7GJV8-F1
#
_entry.id   AF-A0A1X7GJV8-F1
#
_cell.length_a   1.000
_cell.length_b   1.000
_cell.length_c   1.000
_cell.angle_alpha   90.00
_cell.angle_beta   90.00
_cell.angle_gamma   90.00
#
_symmetry.space_group_name_H-M   'P 1'
#
loop_
_entity.id
_entity.type
_entity.pdbx_description
1 polymer ?
#
loop_
_entity_poly.entity_id
_entity_poly.type
_entity_poly.pdbx_seq_one_letter_code
_entity_poly.pdbx_strand_id
1 'polypeptide(L)'
;MPTIPLFRHAPSPAPVREHASQPAGAPARTTSLQRPQVPAHGIQRSGEVRGGCAAPGGRSLAGGLRSVRNTFVRLRDADAGRIFDMRRQSRDKELRSMHAASASQRGIGTKDIGLAAYLTARSTLHRTIDGPELPSLRKANDTVTKTRALLSHGRGNVATDLAKTQEPFWRTRFGRMKAKSYRGDLAAAGALAIKMKAGNCGEHANVATVSHARKLGEGETLQFVSGAGVDHAWAENKLPDGGRVVLDAWAEGPAIMSEDSRFSQRETSRNVYASFSLDAARALAEQKDKHLESFERNPDLDKQWEDFKTEAAKKKLAMSKRHVFAPTPVVSQAFQTAVGDQQKEAARMARRTRKEARLTSSSTAHVALGNEIKAVGAARALGANVKQSLQSNEPILAAVKKQFTK
;
A
#
# COMPACT_ATOMS: atom_id res chain seq x y z
N MET A 1 33.19 28.83 28.23
CA MET A 1 31.97 28.46 27.47
C MET A 1 31.65 27.00 27.75
N PRO A 2 30.54 26.65 28.41
CA PRO A 2 30.28 25.26 28.75
C PRO A 2 29.76 24.49 27.53
N THR A 3 30.40 23.36 27.27
CA THR A 3 30.01 22.32 26.31
C THR A 3 28.67 21.68 26.70
N ILE A 4 27.68 21.76 25.81
CA ILE A 4 26.36 21.12 25.98
C ILE A 4 26.38 19.73 25.31
N PRO A 5 25.96 18.65 25.98
CA PRO A 5 26.10 17.29 25.48
C PRO A 5 25.12 16.96 24.34
N LEU A 6 25.59 16.09 23.45
CA LEU A 6 24.88 15.46 22.35
C LEU A 6 23.66 14.67 22.85
N PHE A 7 22.47 15.00 22.35
CA PHE A 7 21.25 14.26 22.65
C PHE A 7 21.19 12.95 21.85
N ARG A 8 21.53 11.84 22.52
CA ARG A 8 20.88 10.54 22.29
C ARG A 8 19.39 10.69 22.63
N HIS A 9 18.54 9.94 21.92
CA HIS A 9 17.13 9.78 22.26
C HIS A 9 16.95 9.63 23.77
N ALA A 10 16.02 10.39 24.36
CA ALA A 10 15.53 10.06 25.68
C ALA A 10 14.92 8.65 25.61
N PRO A 11 15.12 7.80 26.63
CA PRO A 11 14.52 6.47 26.65
C PRO A 11 12.99 6.61 26.63
N SER A 12 12.36 5.94 25.67
CA SER A 12 10.91 5.76 25.63
C SER A 12 10.43 5.02 26.90
N PRO A 13 9.20 5.26 27.36
CA PRO A 13 8.65 4.62 28.54
C PRO A 13 8.61 3.09 28.37
N ALA A 14 8.89 2.39 29.47
CA ALA A 14 8.82 0.94 29.55
C ALA A 14 7.44 0.41 29.11
N PRO A 15 7.37 -0.80 28.54
CA PRO A 15 6.10 -1.41 28.16
C PRO A 15 5.19 -1.53 29.38
N VAL A 16 3.96 -1.01 29.27
CA VAL A 16 2.89 -1.27 30.23
C VAL A 16 2.54 -2.75 30.13
N ARG A 17 2.98 -3.55 31.11
CA ARG A 17 2.46 -4.90 31.33
C ARG A 17 1.07 -4.73 31.95
N GLU A 18 0.04 -5.18 31.25
CA GLU A 18 -1.25 -5.48 31.87
C GLU A 18 -1.04 -6.56 32.93
N HIS A 19 -1.17 -6.17 34.20
CA HIS A 19 -1.25 -7.11 35.32
C HIS A 19 -2.66 -7.71 35.34
N ALA A 20 -2.79 -8.93 34.81
CA ALA A 20 -3.90 -9.80 35.15
C ALA A 20 -3.65 -10.36 36.55
N SER A 21 -4.48 -9.94 37.51
CA SER A 21 -4.54 -10.49 38.86
C SER A 21 -5.15 -11.90 38.83
N GLN A 22 -4.42 -12.91 39.34
CA GLN A 22 -5.02 -14.12 39.88
C GLN A 22 -4.27 -14.53 41.18
N PRO A 23 -4.99 -15.03 42.20
CA PRO A 23 -4.44 -15.25 43.53
C PRO A 23 -3.74 -16.62 43.68
N ALA A 24 -2.83 -16.67 44.65
CA ALA A 24 -2.01 -17.81 45.00
C ALA A 24 -2.76 -18.90 45.79
N GLY A 25 -2.37 -20.15 45.55
CA GLY A 25 -2.70 -21.31 46.38
C GLY A 25 -2.02 -22.59 45.86
N ALA A 26 -0.93 -23.01 46.50
CA ALA A 26 -0.26 -24.31 46.35
C ALA A 26 -0.84 -25.32 47.39
N PRO A 27 -0.50 -26.64 47.45
CA PRO A 27 0.65 -27.33 46.85
C PRO A 27 0.43 -28.76 46.29
N ALA A 28 1.56 -29.34 45.86
CA ALA A 28 1.84 -30.58 45.12
C ALA A 28 1.18 -31.91 45.55
N ARG A 29 1.01 -32.82 44.56
CA ARG A 29 1.28 -34.27 44.68
C ARG A 29 1.48 -34.95 43.31
N THR A 30 2.44 -35.87 43.30
CA THR A 30 2.88 -36.79 42.24
C THR A 30 1.91 -37.95 41.98
N THR A 31 1.70 -38.38 40.72
CA THR A 31 1.69 -39.80 40.26
C THR A 31 1.45 -39.97 38.74
N SER A 32 2.30 -40.81 38.13
CA SER A 32 2.11 -41.83 37.06
C SER A 32 1.14 -41.66 35.87
N LEU A 33 1.72 -41.89 34.67
CA LEU A 33 1.27 -42.78 33.57
C LEU A 33 -0.24 -42.98 33.34
N GLN A 34 -0.73 -42.58 32.15
CA GLN A 34 -1.34 -43.48 31.14
C GLN A 34 -1.89 -42.71 29.92
N ARG A 35 -1.59 -43.22 28.71
CA ARG A 35 -2.31 -42.93 27.45
C ARG A 35 -3.64 -43.69 27.43
N PRO A 36 -4.67 -43.16 26.76
CA PRO A 36 -5.38 -43.94 25.73
C PRO A 36 -5.68 -43.09 24.47
N GLN A 37 -5.37 -43.58 23.27
CA GLN A 37 -6.22 -44.36 22.36
C GLN A 37 -7.37 -43.59 21.68
N VAL A 38 -7.24 -43.53 20.35
CA VAL A 38 -8.20 -43.14 19.32
C VAL A 38 -9.25 -44.24 19.14
N PRO A 39 -10.48 -43.92 18.72
CA PRO A 39 -11.27 -44.86 17.92
C PRO A 39 -11.66 -44.29 16.56
N ALA A 40 -11.48 -45.14 15.56
CA ALA A 40 -12.03 -45.06 14.21
C ALA A 40 -13.35 -45.83 14.11
N HIS A 41 -14.00 -45.73 12.94
CA HIS A 41 -15.24 -46.37 12.47
C HIS A 41 -16.55 -45.63 12.81
N GLY A 42 -17.56 -45.58 11.94
CA GLY A 42 -17.77 -46.28 10.68
C GLY A 42 -19.01 -45.77 9.95
N ILE A 43 -19.04 -46.07 8.65
CA ILE A 43 -20.11 -45.85 7.69
C ILE A 43 -21.26 -46.83 7.98
N GLN A 44 -22.52 -46.39 7.92
CA GLN A 44 -23.63 -47.27 7.53
C GLN A 44 -24.83 -46.49 6.97
N ARG A 45 -25.28 -46.95 5.79
CA ARG A 45 -26.52 -46.60 5.10
C ARG A 45 -27.63 -47.57 5.53
N SER A 46 -28.85 -47.06 5.62
CA SER A 46 -30.14 -47.77 5.43
C SER A 46 -31.25 -46.69 5.41
N GLY A 47 -32.36 -46.81 4.70
CA GLY A 47 -32.88 -47.92 3.91
C GLY A 47 -34.01 -47.47 2.97
N GLU A 48 -34.30 -48.38 2.04
CA GLU A 48 -35.41 -48.39 1.10
C GLU A 48 -36.78 -48.47 1.78
N VAL A 49 -37.81 -47.99 1.07
CA VAL A 49 -39.17 -48.53 1.17
C VAL A 49 -39.65 -48.99 -0.21
N ARG A 50 -40.10 -50.25 -0.20
CA ARG A 50 -40.81 -51.10 -1.17
C ARG A 50 -41.95 -50.37 -1.89
N GLY A 51 -42.47 -50.79 -3.05
CA GLY A 51 -42.43 -52.04 -3.80
C GLY A 51 -43.74 -52.17 -4.60
N GLY A 52 -43.80 -53.04 -5.61
CA GLY A 52 -45.07 -53.41 -6.24
C GLY A 52 -44.98 -53.80 -7.72
N CYS A 53 -44.80 -55.10 -7.98
CA CYS A 53 -44.85 -55.73 -9.29
C CYS A 53 -46.28 -55.80 -9.86
N ALA A 54 -46.43 -55.70 -11.19
CA ALA A 54 -47.30 -56.57 -12.00
C ALA A 54 -47.05 -56.36 -13.50
N ALA A 55 -46.67 -57.43 -14.19
CA ALA A 55 -46.91 -57.71 -15.62
C ALA A 55 -47.85 -58.96 -15.64
N PRO A 56 -48.49 -59.42 -16.75
CA PRO A 56 -48.10 -59.24 -18.16
C PRO A 56 -49.28 -59.12 -19.17
N GLY A 57 -48.99 -59.00 -20.47
CA GLY A 57 -49.97 -59.24 -21.54
C GLY A 57 -49.57 -58.62 -22.87
N GLY A 58 -49.05 -59.45 -23.78
CA GLY A 58 -48.47 -58.98 -25.05
C GLY A 58 -49.47 -58.66 -26.16
N ARG A 59 -48.95 -58.04 -27.23
CA ARG A 59 -49.10 -58.46 -28.64
C ARG A 59 -48.24 -57.57 -29.54
N SER A 60 -47.60 -58.24 -30.49
CA SER A 60 -46.89 -57.72 -31.65
C SER A 60 -47.69 -56.67 -32.43
N LEU A 61 -47.02 -55.66 -32.99
CA LEU A 61 -47.03 -55.34 -34.43
C LEU A 61 -46.11 -54.15 -34.76
N ALA A 62 -45.46 -54.28 -35.91
CA ALA A 62 -44.47 -53.37 -36.47
C ALA A 62 -45.00 -51.97 -36.84
N GLY A 63 -44.07 -51.02 -36.97
CA GLY A 63 -44.19 -49.90 -37.91
C GLY A 63 -44.15 -48.50 -37.31
N GLY A 64 -43.22 -47.67 -37.78
CA GLY A 64 -43.40 -46.21 -37.79
C GLY A 64 -42.23 -45.38 -37.27
N LEU A 65 -41.14 -45.32 -38.03
CA LEU A 65 -40.21 -44.19 -38.02
C LEU A 65 -41.00 -42.88 -38.27
N ARG A 66 -41.12 -42.00 -37.27
CA ARG A 66 -41.57 -40.62 -37.48
C ARG A 66 -40.38 -39.67 -37.51
N SER A 67 -40.10 -39.26 -38.74
CA SER A 67 -39.29 -38.12 -39.17
C SER A 67 -39.44 -36.89 -38.26
N VAL A 68 -38.33 -36.44 -37.69
CA VAL A 68 -38.18 -35.08 -37.15
C VAL A 68 -38.07 -34.14 -38.34
N ARG A 69 -39.16 -33.44 -38.68
CA ARG A 69 -39.12 -32.37 -39.67
C ARG A 69 -38.32 -31.20 -39.10
N ASN A 70 -37.18 -30.94 -39.70
CA ASN A 70 -36.35 -29.78 -39.46
C ASN A 70 -37.06 -28.54 -40.05
N THR A 71 -37.77 -27.78 -39.24
CA THR A 71 -38.37 -26.49 -39.64
C THR A 71 -37.25 -25.45 -39.74
N PHE A 72 -36.68 -25.30 -40.94
CA PHE A 72 -35.86 -24.14 -41.27
C PHE A 72 -36.76 -22.91 -41.32
N VAL A 73 -36.68 -22.07 -40.27
CA VAL A 73 -37.27 -20.73 -40.30
C VAL A 73 -36.44 -19.89 -41.27
N ARG A 74 -36.94 -19.67 -42.49
CA ARG A 74 -36.38 -18.66 -43.41
C ARG A 74 -36.75 -17.28 -42.86
N LEU A 75 -35.79 -16.62 -42.21
CA LEU A 75 -35.87 -15.19 -41.93
C LEU A 75 -36.02 -14.46 -43.28
N ARG A 76 -37.03 -13.60 -43.41
CA ARG A 76 -37.14 -12.71 -44.57
C ARG A 76 -36.00 -11.69 -44.51
N ASP A 77 -35.45 -11.28 -45.64
CA ASP A 77 -34.30 -10.35 -45.68
C ASP A 77 -34.54 -9.05 -44.91
N ALA A 78 -35.80 -8.57 -44.89
CA ALA A 78 -36.22 -7.41 -44.11
C ALA A 78 -36.19 -7.64 -42.57
N ASP A 79 -36.31 -8.88 -42.12
CA ASP A 79 -36.20 -9.26 -40.70
C ASP A 79 -34.72 -9.42 -40.30
N ALA A 80 -33.87 -9.90 -41.23
CA ALA A 80 -32.43 -9.95 -41.03
C ALA A 80 -31.83 -8.54 -40.85
N GLY A 81 -32.21 -7.58 -41.70
CA GLY A 81 -31.78 -6.18 -41.59
C GLY A 81 -32.12 -5.55 -40.23
N ARG A 82 -33.36 -5.74 -39.76
CA ARG A 82 -33.79 -5.26 -38.42
C ARG A 82 -33.02 -5.90 -37.29
N ILE A 83 -32.72 -7.20 -37.37
CA ILE A 83 -31.91 -7.90 -36.36
C ILE A 83 -30.48 -7.35 -36.32
N PHE A 84 -29.88 -7.05 -37.48
CA PHE A 84 -28.55 -6.43 -37.55
C PHE A 84 -28.54 -5.02 -36.96
N ASP A 85 -29.53 -4.19 -37.29
CA ASP A 85 -29.64 -2.83 -36.76
C ASP A 85 -29.91 -2.81 -35.25
N MET A 86 -30.77 -3.70 -34.75
CA MET A 86 -31.00 -3.88 -33.32
C MET A 86 -29.72 -4.31 -32.59
N ARG A 87 -28.97 -5.28 -33.14
CA ARG A 87 -27.68 -5.72 -32.57
C ARG A 87 -26.65 -4.59 -32.58
N ARG A 88 -26.59 -3.81 -33.66
CA ARG A 88 -25.70 -2.63 -33.76
C ARG A 88 -26.05 -1.59 -32.70
N GLN A 89 -27.33 -1.22 -32.58
CA GLN A 89 -27.79 -0.26 -31.57
C GLN A 89 -27.58 -0.75 -30.14
N SER A 90 -27.80 -2.04 -29.87
CA SER A 90 -27.54 -2.64 -28.55
C SER A 90 -26.06 -2.58 -28.20
N ARG A 91 -25.19 -2.92 -29.15
CA ARG A 91 -23.73 -2.89 -28.98
C ARG A 91 -23.20 -1.46 -28.86
N ASP A 92 -23.78 -0.51 -29.57
CA ASP A 92 -23.43 0.91 -29.44
C ASP A 92 -23.89 1.50 -28.09
N LYS A 93 -25.05 1.07 -27.57
CA LYS A 93 -25.51 1.43 -26.22
C LYS A 93 -24.62 0.83 -25.13
N GLU A 94 -24.22 -0.44 -25.29
CA GLU A 94 -23.28 -1.12 -24.40
C GLU A 94 -21.90 -0.42 -24.42
N LEU A 95 -21.36 -0.12 -25.59
CA LEU A 95 -20.11 0.64 -25.72
C LEU A 95 -20.22 2.02 -25.08
N ARG A 96 -21.33 2.75 -25.28
CA ARG A 96 -21.54 4.04 -24.62
C ARG A 96 -21.66 3.91 -23.11
N SER A 97 -22.31 2.87 -22.59
CA SER A 97 -22.41 2.65 -21.14
C SER A 97 -21.05 2.29 -20.53
N MET A 98 -20.26 1.45 -21.22
CA MET A 98 -18.88 1.14 -20.84
C MET A 98 -18.00 2.39 -20.87
N HIS A 99 -18.13 3.24 -21.89
CA HIS A 99 -17.40 4.50 -21.99
C HIS A 99 -17.83 5.50 -20.91
N ALA A 100 -19.12 5.58 -20.58
CA ALA A 100 -19.62 6.46 -19.51
C ALA A 100 -19.16 5.99 -18.12
N ALA A 101 -19.23 4.68 -17.84
CA ALA A 101 -18.67 4.07 -16.62
C ALA A 101 -17.14 4.21 -16.54
N SER A 102 -16.47 4.27 -17.69
CA SER A 102 -15.03 4.48 -17.79
C SER A 102 -14.62 5.97 -17.72
N ALA A 103 -15.53 6.88 -18.07
CA ALA A 103 -15.34 8.33 -17.91
C ALA A 103 -15.51 8.78 -16.45
N SER A 104 -16.30 8.05 -15.65
CA SER A 104 -16.42 8.27 -14.20
C SER A 104 -15.27 7.64 -13.40
N GLN A 105 -14.44 6.80 -14.03
CA GLN A 105 -13.22 6.30 -13.41
C GLN A 105 -12.20 7.42 -13.24
N ARG A 106 -11.82 7.64 -11.98
CA ARG A 106 -10.76 8.56 -11.59
C ARG A 106 -9.47 8.08 -12.27
N GLY A 107 -9.03 8.81 -13.31
CA GLY A 107 -7.74 8.54 -13.96
C GLY A 107 -6.60 8.63 -12.96
N ILE A 108 -5.38 8.22 -13.36
CA ILE A 108 -4.24 8.28 -12.44
C ILE A 108 -3.89 9.75 -12.19
N GLY A 109 -3.94 10.18 -10.93
CA GLY A 109 -3.49 11.52 -10.57
C GLY A 109 -1.98 11.62 -10.60
N THR A 110 -1.45 12.84 -10.58
CA THR A 110 0.01 13.08 -10.41
C THR A 110 0.57 12.39 -9.17
N LYS A 111 -0.22 12.30 -8.09
CA LYS A 111 0.10 11.56 -6.86
C LYS A 111 0.24 10.04 -7.04
N ASP A 112 -0.34 9.48 -8.09
CA ASP A 112 -0.38 8.04 -8.34
C ASP A 112 0.75 7.59 -9.29
N ILE A 113 1.43 8.53 -9.96
CA ILE A 113 2.58 8.24 -10.85
C ILE A 113 3.67 7.45 -10.14
N GLY A 114 4.02 7.84 -8.92
CA GLY A 114 5.03 7.13 -8.13
C GLY A 114 4.63 5.68 -7.84
N LEU A 115 3.37 5.46 -7.49
CA LEU A 115 2.84 4.12 -7.21
C LEU A 115 2.77 3.28 -8.49
N ALA A 116 2.31 3.86 -9.60
CA ALA A 116 2.31 3.22 -10.90
C ALA A 116 3.72 2.79 -11.30
N ALA A 117 4.73 3.65 -11.12
CA ALA A 117 6.13 3.33 -11.40
C ALA A 117 6.63 2.15 -10.55
N TYR A 118 6.27 2.10 -9.26
CA TYR A 118 6.59 0.97 -8.40
C TYR A 118 5.92 -0.33 -8.87
N LEU A 119 4.64 -0.30 -9.26
CA LEU A 119 3.93 -1.46 -9.80
C LEU A 119 4.55 -1.93 -11.13
N THR A 120 4.96 -1.00 -12.00
CA THR A 120 5.72 -1.31 -13.23
C THR A 120 7.06 -1.97 -12.93
N ALA A 121 7.77 -1.49 -11.91
CA ALA A 121 9.04 -2.08 -11.48
C ALA A 121 8.86 -3.51 -10.95
N ARG A 122 7.82 -3.76 -10.14
CA ARG A 122 7.48 -5.12 -9.69
C ARG A 122 7.04 -6.04 -10.82
N SER A 123 6.23 -5.55 -11.75
CA SER A 123 5.85 -6.29 -12.95
C SER A 123 7.06 -6.68 -13.81
N THR A 124 8.09 -5.82 -13.84
CA THR A 124 9.36 -6.13 -14.52
C THR A 124 10.05 -7.35 -13.91
N LEU A 125 9.90 -7.57 -12.61
CA LEU A 125 10.42 -8.73 -11.90
C LEU A 125 9.42 -9.90 -11.82
N HIS A 126 8.31 -9.85 -12.58
CA HIS A 126 7.24 -10.86 -12.52
C HIS A 126 6.61 -11.02 -11.13
N ARG A 127 6.61 -9.95 -10.33
CA ARG A 127 6.03 -9.90 -8.98
C ARG A 127 4.82 -8.96 -8.92
N THR A 128 3.86 -9.09 -9.83
CA THR A 128 2.69 -8.21 -9.89
C THR A 128 1.87 -8.22 -8.60
N ILE A 129 1.12 -7.14 -8.35
CA ILE A 129 0.22 -7.01 -7.20
C ILE A 129 -1.19 -6.85 -7.74
N ASP A 130 -1.86 -7.98 -7.97
CA ASP A 130 -3.18 -8.03 -8.61
C ASP A 130 -4.28 -8.51 -7.65
N GLY A 131 -3.90 -8.82 -6.40
CA GLY A 131 -4.76 -9.42 -5.37
C GLY A 131 -5.27 -8.43 -4.31
N PRO A 132 -5.70 -8.95 -3.13
CA PRO A 132 -6.32 -8.15 -2.06
C PRO A 132 -5.40 -7.08 -1.46
N GLU A 133 -4.09 -7.17 -1.69
CA GLU A 133 -3.09 -6.21 -1.22
C GLU A 133 -3.16 -4.85 -1.95
N LEU A 134 -3.61 -4.83 -3.22
CA LEU A 134 -3.59 -3.62 -4.06
C LEU A 134 -4.47 -2.49 -3.48
N PRO A 135 -5.72 -2.73 -3.04
CA PRO A 135 -6.50 -1.72 -2.32
C PRO A 135 -5.79 -1.13 -1.10
N SER A 136 -5.14 -1.96 -0.28
CA SER A 136 -4.43 -1.51 0.93
C SER A 136 -3.19 -0.69 0.56
N LEU A 137 -2.46 -1.09 -0.48
CA LEU A 137 -1.35 -0.32 -1.04
C LEU A 137 -1.79 1.05 -1.57
N ARG A 138 -2.96 1.14 -2.22
CA ARG A 138 -3.54 2.43 -2.69
C ARG A 138 -3.91 3.33 -1.51
N LYS A 139 -4.60 2.81 -0.50
CA LYS A 139 -4.95 3.56 0.73
C LYS A 139 -3.69 4.06 1.45
N ALA A 140 -2.63 3.25 1.46
CA ALA A 140 -1.34 3.60 2.01
C ALA A 140 -0.66 4.72 1.21
N ASN A 141 -0.65 4.64 -0.13
CA ASN A 141 -0.10 5.70 -0.99
C ASN A 141 -0.84 7.04 -0.82
N ASP A 142 -2.18 6.99 -0.70
CA ASP A 142 -2.98 8.17 -0.37
C ASP A 142 -2.58 8.78 0.98
N THR A 143 -2.16 7.94 1.92
CA THR A 143 -1.71 8.41 3.24
C THR A 143 -0.33 9.02 3.17
N VAL A 144 0.63 8.39 2.47
CA VAL A 144 1.96 8.96 2.22
C VAL A 144 1.84 10.34 1.56
N THR A 145 0.99 10.46 0.54
CA THR A 145 0.72 11.73 -0.14
C THR A 145 0.08 12.75 0.81
N LYS A 146 -0.95 12.35 1.56
CA LYS A 146 -1.63 13.22 2.53
C LYS A 146 -0.67 13.70 3.62
N THR A 147 0.19 12.84 4.14
CA THR A 147 1.20 13.20 5.15
C THR A 147 2.16 14.26 4.61
N ARG A 148 2.67 14.08 3.39
CA ARG A 148 3.54 15.10 2.76
C ARG A 148 2.82 16.43 2.54
N ALA A 149 1.54 16.39 2.17
CA ALA A 149 0.73 17.61 2.03
C ALA A 149 0.48 18.31 3.37
N LEU A 150 0.25 17.55 4.45
CA LEU A 150 0.08 18.09 5.81
C LEU A 150 1.40 18.67 6.36
N LEU A 151 2.54 18.06 6.00
CA LEU A 151 3.88 18.53 6.37
C LEU A 151 4.49 19.39 5.25
N SER A 152 3.78 20.45 4.87
CA SER A 152 4.08 21.26 3.69
C SER A 152 5.39 22.04 3.73
N HIS A 153 5.99 22.27 4.90
CA HIS A 153 7.35 22.83 5.00
C HIS A 153 8.42 21.75 4.78
N GLY A 154 8.05 20.49 4.71
CA GLY A 154 8.94 19.38 4.38
C GLY A 154 9.76 18.87 5.57
N ARG A 155 10.90 18.26 5.25
CA ARG A 155 11.69 17.47 6.19
C ARG A 155 12.74 18.33 6.86
N GLY A 156 12.73 18.35 8.19
CA GLY A 156 13.64 19.14 9.01
C GLY A 156 15.10 18.71 8.97
N ASN A 157 15.43 17.63 8.26
CA ASN A 157 16.77 17.04 8.22
C ASN A 157 17.20 16.55 6.82
N VAL A 158 16.51 16.95 5.74
CA VAL A 158 16.88 16.57 4.38
C VAL A 158 17.48 17.75 3.63
N ALA A 159 18.62 17.52 2.98
CA ALA A 159 19.43 18.56 2.35
C ALA A 159 18.65 19.42 1.35
N THR A 160 17.80 18.81 0.52
CA THR A 160 17.00 19.53 -0.49
C THR A 160 15.98 20.47 0.12
N ASP A 161 15.40 20.08 1.26
CA ASP A 161 14.34 20.82 1.94
C ASP A 161 14.97 21.98 2.74
N LEU A 162 16.17 21.76 3.30
CA LEU A 162 16.95 22.75 4.03
C LEU A 162 17.77 23.70 3.15
N ALA A 163 17.86 23.45 1.84
CA ALA A 163 18.69 24.21 0.91
C ALA A 163 18.28 25.70 0.82
N LYS A 164 16.99 25.99 0.99
CA LYS A 164 16.44 27.36 0.90
C LYS A 164 16.31 28.04 2.26
N THR A 165 16.04 27.28 3.31
CA THR A 165 15.75 27.81 4.64
C THR A 165 15.94 26.75 5.72
N GLN A 166 16.29 27.16 6.95
CA GLN A 166 16.33 26.28 8.12
C GLN A 166 14.97 26.15 8.83
N GLU A 167 13.92 26.79 8.31
CA GLU A 167 12.61 26.79 8.94
C GLU A 167 12.00 25.39 9.16
N PRO A 168 12.11 24.41 8.24
CA PRO A 168 11.60 23.06 8.49
C PRO A 168 12.25 22.43 9.73
N PHE A 169 13.57 22.64 9.91
CA PHE A 169 14.29 22.21 11.10
C PHE A 169 13.76 22.90 12.36
N TRP A 170 13.57 24.21 12.33
CA TRP A 170 13.06 24.97 13.48
C TRP A 170 11.67 24.53 13.89
N ARG A 171 10.77 24.33 12.92
CA ARG A 171 9.41 23.82 13.14
C ARG A 171 9.42 22.45 13.78
N THR A 172 10.23 21.52 13.25
CA THR A 172 10.40 20.18 13.83
C THR A 172 10.95 20.27 15.25
N ARG A 173 11.96 21.09 15.49
CA ARG A 173 12.58 21.25 16.82
C ARG A 173 11.59 21.80 17.85
N PHE A 174 10.85 22.85 17.48
CA PHE A 174 9.84 23.44 18.34
C PHE A 174 8.71 22.46 18.64
N GLY A 175 8.17 21.80 17.61
CA GLY A 175 7.13 20.78 17.77
C GLY A 175 7.55 19.66 18.73
N ARG A 176 8.79 19.16 18.61
CA ARG A 176 9.35 18.17 19.55
C ARG A 176 9.46 18.68 20.98
N MET A 177 9.86 19.93 21.18
CA MET A 177 9.91 20.53 22.51
C MET A 177 8.53 20.54 23.18
N LYS A 178 7.47 20.84 22.42
CA LYS A 178 6.09 20.84 22.93
C LYS A 178 5.54 19.43 23.10
N ALA A 179 5.88 18.50 22.22
CA ALA A 179 5.43 17.11 22.30
C ALA A 179 5.89 16.41 23.60
N LYS A 180 7.01 16.83 24.20
CA LYS A 180 7.49 16.30 25.50
C LYS A 180 6.47 16.44 26.62
N SER A 181 5.66 17.51 26.62
CA SER A 181 4.61 17.71 27.63
C SER A 181 3.51 16.65 27.56
N TYR A 182 3.40 15.92 26.46
CA TYR A 182 2.40 14.88 26.22
C TYR A 182 2.94 13.45 26.45
N ARG A 183 4.12 13.31 27.08
CA ARG A 183 4.65 12.04 27.61
C ARG A 183 4.64 10.83 26.63
N GLY A 184 4.84 11.09 25.34
CA GLY A 184 4.86 10.02 24.33
C GLY A 184 3.50 9.69 23.71
N ASP A 185 2.46 10.48 23.95
CA ASP A 185 1.18 10.40 23.22
C ASP A 185 1.42 10.59 21.72
N LEU A 186 1.27 9.51 20.97
CA LEU A 186 1.48 9.47 19.51
C LEU A 186 0.47 10.34 18.77
N ALA A 187 -0.77 10.44 19.26
CA ALA A 187 -1.80 11.29 18.67
C ALA A 187 -1.46 12.78 18.85
N ALA A 188 -1.00 13.18 20.04
CA ALA A 188 -0.53 14.53 20.30
C ALA A 188 0.71 14.87 19.46
N ALA A 189 1.66 13.95 19.36
CA ALA A 189 2.88 14.13 18.55
C ALA A 189 2.55 14.28 17.05
N GLY A 190 1.63 13.47 16.53
CA GLY A 190 1.12 13.60 15.15
C GLY A 190 0.39 14.92 14.91
N ALA A 191 -0.47 15.34 15.84
CA ALA A 191 -1.19 16.61 15.75
C ALA A 191 -0.25 17.83 15.80
N LEU A 192 0.75 17.83 16.68
CA LEU A 192 1.78 18.88 16.73
C LEU A 192 2.59 18.95 15.44
N ALA A 193 2.98 17.80 14.88
CA ALA A 193 3.67 17.76 13.59
C ALA A 193 2.82 18.38 12.47
N ILE A 194 1.51 18.09 12.44
CA ILE A 194 0.57 18.71 11.49
C ILE A 194 0.48 20.22 11.72
N LYS A 195 0.28 20.69 12.96
CA LYS A 195 0.24 22.13 13.30
C LYS A 195 1.53 22.83 12.87
N MET A 196 2.68 22.20 13.12
CA MET A 196 3.99 22.75 12.74
C MET A 196 4.29 22.60 11.24
N LYS A 197 3.58 21.71 10.53
CA LYS A 197 3.72 21.43 9.10
C LYS A 197 5.13 21.00 8.66
N ALA A 198 5.92 20.45 9.57
CA ALA A 198 7.28 19.96 9.30
C ALA A 198 7.65 18.79 10.23
N GLY A 199 8.60 17.96 9.82
CA GLY A 199 9.01 16.80 10.60
C GLY A 199 10.31 16.15 10.13
N ASN A 200 10.92 15.30 10.95
CA ASN A 200 11.86 14.29 10.45
C ASN A 200 11.13 12.93 10.33
N CYS A 201 11.86 11.82 10.19
CA CYS A 201 11.29 10.48 10.06
C CYS A 201 10.23 10.16 11.13
N GLY A 202 10.51 10.45 12.41
CA GLY A 202 9.56 10.21 13.52
C GLY A 202 8.25 11.00 13.39
N GLU A 203 8.30 12.29 13.05
CA GLU A 203 7.09 13.09 12.85
C GLU A 203 6.32 12.66 11.61
N HIS A 204 7.01 12.35 10.50
CA HIS A 204 6.36 11.80 9.31
C HIS A 204 5.69 10.46 9.61
N ALA A 205 6.34 9.60 10.40
CA ALA A 205 5.78 8.33 10.87
C ALA A 205 4.55 8.56 11.74
N ASN A 206 4.63 9.45 12.74
CA ASN A 206 3.49 9.82 13.59
C ASN A 206 2.29 10.27 12.76
N VAL A 207 2.50 11.22 11.83
CA VAL A 207 1.43 11.74 10.96
C VAL A 207 0.89 10.65 10.02
N ALA A 208 1.75 9.81 9.46
CA ALA A 208 1.32 8.69 8.63
C ALA A 208 0.47 7.69 9.42
N THR A 209 0.89 7.30 10.62
CA THR A 209 0.14 6.42 11.53
C THR A 209 -1.24 7.01 11.82
N VAL A 210 -1.32 8.19 12.45
CA VAL A 210 -2.61 8.78 12.84
C VAL A 210 -3.51 9.09 11.64
N SER A 211 -2.95 9.40 10.47
CA SER A 211 -3.71 9.67 9.25
C SER A 211 -4.18 8.40 8.53
N HIS A 212 -3.49 7.27 8.70
CA HIS A 212 -3.90 5.98 8.16
C HIS A 212 -4.95 5.30 9.01
N ALA A 213 -5.06 5.67 10.29
CA ALA A 213 -5.76 4.88 11.29
C ALA A 213 -7.26 4.63 10.99
N ARG A 214 -7.95 5.58 10.32
CA ARG A 214 -9.35 5.37 9.86
C ARG A 214 -9.48 4.56 8.55
N LYS A 215 -8.38 4.17 7.91
CA LYS A 215 -8.36 3.50 6.59
C LYS A 215 -8.17 1.99 6.66
N LEU A 216 -7.86 1.46 7.85
CA LEU A 216 -7.69 0.02 8.05
C LEU A 216 -8.93 -0.77 7.61
N GLY A 217 -8.68 -1.89 6.93
CA GLY A 217 -9.65 -2.94 6.69
C GLY A 217 -9.81 -3.88 7.89
N GLU A 218 -10.74 -4.82 7.78
CA GLU A 218 -10.90 -5.89 8.76
C GLU A 218 -9.65 -6.79 8.80
N GLY A 219 -9.22 -7.18 10.00
CA GLY A 219 -8.02 -7.99 10.22
C GLY A 219 -6.69 -7.28 9.98
N GLU A 220 -6.70 -6.05 9.46
CA GLU A 220 -5.49 -5.24 9.31
C GLU A 220 -5.03 -4.63 10.65
N THR A 221 -3.74 -4.40 10.78
CA THR A 221 -3.15 -3.75 11.96
C THR A 221 -2.21 -2.63 11.54
N LEU A 222 -2.38 -1.46 12.15
CA LEU A 222 -1.50 -0.33 11.94
C LEU A 222 -0.35 -0.34 12.95
N GLN A 223 0.88 -0.16 12.47
CA GLN A 223 2.08 -0.21 13.30
C GLN A 223 2.92 1.06 13.15
N PHE A 224 3.46 1.54 14.27
CA PHE A 224 4.56 2.51 14.28
C PHE A 224 5.87 1.76 14.48
N VAL A 225 6.79 1.92 13.55
CA VAL A 225 8.00 1.09 13.44
C VAL A 225 9.24 1.97 13.38
N SER A 226 10.34 1.51 13.99
CA SER A 226 11.68 2.03 13.70
C SER A 226 12.62 0.94 13.21
N GLY A 227 13.70 1.34 12.56
CA GLY A 227 14.77 0.45 12.16
C GLY A 227 15.50 -0.14 13.37
N ALA A 228 15.82 -1.43 13.33
CA ALA A 228 16.77 -2.03 14.23
C ALA A 228 18.19 -1.66 13.75
N GLY A 229 18.93 -0.92 14.57
CA GLY A 229 20.29 -0.47 14.24
C GLY A 229 20.37 0.72 13.27
N VAL A 230 19.23 1.33 12.89
CA VAL A 230 19.17 2.55 12.08
C VAL A 230 18.22 3.54 12.74
N ASP A 231 18.65 4.79 12.90
CA ASP A 231 17.84 5.89 13.41
C ASP A 231 16.84 6.39 12.34
N HIS A 232 15.84 5.56 12.05
CA HIS A 232 14.78 5.82 11.08
C HIS A 232 13.45 5.24 11.56
N ALA A 233 12.35 5.94 11.30
CA ALA A 233 11.00 5.54 11.71
C ALA A 233 9.99 5.75 10.58
N TRP A 234 9.00 4.86 10.51
CA TRP A 234 7.93 4.86 9.51
C TRP A 234 6.66 4.18 10.08
N ALA A 235 5.57 4.21 9.31
CA ALA A 235 4.36 3.46 9.64
C ALA A 235 4.21 2.23 8.74
N GLU A 236 3.62 1.16 9.24
CA GLU A 236 3.29 -0.04 8.47
C GLU A 236 1.82 -0.40 8.63
N ASN A 237 1.20 -0.86 7.55
CA ASN A 237 -0.07 -1.58 7.60
C ASN A 237 0.22 -3.06 7.41
N LYS A 238 -0.02 -3.87 8.44
CA LYS A 238 0.08 -5.32 8.40
C LYS A 238 -1.25 -5.90 7.94
N LEU A 239 -1.22 -6.64 6.84
CA LEU A 239 -2.36 -7.29 6.21
C LEU A 239 -2.70 -8.61 6.91
N PRO A 240 -3.93 -9.14 6.74
CA PRO A 240 -4.36 -10.38 7.40
C PRO A 240 -3.52 -11.61 7.05
N ASP A 241 -2.95 -11.66 5.86
CA ASP A 241 -2.07 -12.74 5.38
C ASP A 241 -0.61 -12.60 5.88
N GLY A 242 -0.32 -11.57 6.67
CA GLY A 242 1.01 -11.27 7.18
C GLY A 242 1.87 -10.40 6.26
N GLY A 243 1.38 -10.10 5.04
CA GLY A 243 1.96 -9.10 4.16
C GLY A 243 1.97 -7.72 4.82
N ARG A 244 2.87 -6.83 4.39
CA ARG A 244 3.00 -5.51 5.01
C ARG A 244 3.26 -4.43 3.99
N VAL A 245 2.54 -3.34 4.15
CA VAL A 245 2.68 -2.13 3.34
C VAL A 245 3.39 -1.06 4.16
N VAL A 246 4.46 -0.49 3.60
CA VAL A 246 5.24 0.58 4.22
C VAL A 246 4.68 1.95 3.82
N LEU A 247 4.42 2.78 4.83
CA LEU A 247 3.95 4.16 4.70
C LEU A 247 5.04 5.12 5.16
N ASP A 248 6.12 5.24 4.38
CA ASP A 248 7.24 6.13 4.69
C ASP A 248 7.11 7.44 3.90
N ALA A 249 6.52 8.45 4.56
CA ALA A 249 6.34 9.77 3.98
C ALA A 249 7.61 10.63 4.03
N TRP A 250 8.64 10.22 4.77
CA TRP A 250 9.92 10.92 4.87
C TRP A 250 10.86 10.53 3.72
N ALA A 251 10.90 9.24 3.38
CA ALA A 251 11.65 8.73 2.23
C ALA A 251 11.01 9.16 0.89
N GLU A 252 11.79 9.08 -0.19
CA GLU A 252 11.36 9.37 -1.57
C GLU A 252 10.70 8.16 -2.21
N GLY A 253 9.46 8.32 -2.68
CA GLY A 253 8.71 7.27 -3.38
C GLY A 253 7.27 7.11 -2.89
N PRO A 254 6.52 6.16 -3.46
CA PRO A 254 5.16 5.85 -3.02
C PRO A 254 5.16 4.99 -1.75
N ALA A 255 3.96 4.59 -1.29
CA ALA A 255 3.85 3.41 -0.45
C ALA A 255 4.30 2.16 -1.24
N ILE A 256 4.92 1.20 -0.57
CA ILE A 256 5.49 -0.02 -1.17
C ILE A 256 5.25 -1.22 -0.25
N MET A 257 5.49 -2.43 -0.78
CA MET A 257 5.49 -3.65 0.04
C MET A 257 6.80 -3.73 0.84
N SER A 258 6.73 -4.32 2.03
CA SER A 258 7.87 -4.34 2.96
C SER A 258 9.10 -5.06 2.42
N GLU A 259 8.93 -6.12 1.63
CA GLU A 259 10.02 -6.90 1.04
C GLU A 259 10.89 -6.09 0.06
N ASP A 260 10.32 -5.06 -0.57
CA ASP A 260 11.02 -4.17 -1.49
C ASP A 260 11.55 -2.90 -0.79
N SER A 261 11.26 -2.71 0.49
CA SER A 261 11.63 -1.53 1.28
C SER A 261 13.11 -1.44 1.58
N ARG A 262 13.65 -0.23 1.70
CA ARG A 262 15.01 0.00 2.19
C ARG A 262 15.20 -0.40 3.66
N PHE A 263 14.15 -0.30 4.47
CA PHE A 263 14.25 -0.37 5.94
C PHE A 263 13.41 -1.49 6.56
N SER A 264 12.46 -2.08 5.83
CA SER A 264 11.45 -3.02 6.41
C SER A 264 11.53 -4.46 5.89
N GLN A 265 12.53 -4.82 5.07
CA GLN A 265 12.55 -6.11 4.36
C GLN A 265 12.45 -7.33 5.27
N ARG A 266 13.06 -7.27 6.46
CA ARG A 266 13.17 -8.40 7.38
C ARG A 266 12.51 -8.07 8.70
N GLU A 267 11.85 -9.03 9.31
CA GLU A 267 11.26 -8.84 10.65
C GLU A 267 12.29 -8.36 11.67
N THR A 268 13.49 -8.95 11.65
CA THR A 268 14.61 -8.63 12.53
C THR A 268 15.23 -7.26 12.31
N SER A 269 14.89 -6.57 11.21
CA SER A 269 15.39 -5.22 10.91
C SER A 269 14.53 -4.12 11.54
N ARG A 270 13.59 -4.48 12.42
CA ARG A 270 12.49 -3.59 12.83
C ARG A 270 12.20 -3.71 14.32
N ASN A 271 11.82 -2.58 14.91
CA ASN A 271 11.27 -2.48 16.24
C ASN A 271 9.87 -1.89 16.14
N VAL A 272 8.85 -2.67 16.52
CA VAL A 272 7.46 -2.21 16.59
C VAL A 272 7.23 -1.55 17.93
N TYR A 273 7.00 -0.23 17.95
CA TYR A 273 6.77 0.51 19.20
C TYR A 273 5.30 0.52 19.61
N ALA A 274 4.42 0.57 18.61
CA ALA A 274 2.99 0.59 18.82
C ALA A 274 2.30 -0.17 17.70
N SER A 275 1.22 -0.87 18.05
CA SER A 275 0.43 -1.69 17.15
C SER A 275 -1.04 -1.48 17.51
N PHE A 276 -1.85 -1.14 16.53
CA PHE A 276 -3.24 -0.75 16.71
C PHE A 276 -4.14 -1.63 15.86
N SER A 277 -5.06 -2.35 16.51
CA SER A 277 -6.20 -2.98 15.84
C SER A 277 -7.15 -1.92 15.27
N LEU A 278 -8.14 -2.33 14.48
CA LEU A 278 -9.10 -1.43 13.83
C LEU A 278 -9.74 -0.41 14.80
N ASP A 279 -10.26 -0.85 15.95
CA ASP A 279 -10.94 0.04 16.89
C ASP A 279 -9.96 0.95 17.64
N ALA A 280 -8.80 0.41 18.04
CA ALA A 280 -7.74 1.21 18.66
C ALA A 280 -7.20 2.28 17.68
N ALA A 281 -7.11 1.97 16.39
CA ALA A 281 -6.72 2.89 15.35
C ALA A 281 -7.77 4.00 15.14
N ARG A 282 -9.07 3.67 15.20
CA ARG A 282 -10.13 4.69 15.14
C ARG A 282 -10.07 5.64 16.34
N ALA A 283 -9.91 5.12 17.55
CA ALA A 283 -9.73 5.93 18.76
C ALA A 283 -8.49 6.83 18.66
N LEU A 284 -7.37 6.30 18.13
CA LEU A 284 -6.16 7.07 17.88
C LEU A 284 -6.41 8.26 16.92
N ALA A 285 -7.17 8.03 15.85
CA ALA A 285 -7.52 9.10 14.90
C ALA A 285 -8.35 10.20 15.57
N GLU A 286 -9.34 9.83 16.39
CA GLU A 286 -10.17 10.77 17.14
C GLU A 286 -9.37 11.57 18.15
N GLN A 287 -8.46 10.93 18.88
CA GLN A 287 -7.55 11.62 19.79
C GLN A 287 -6.67 12.62 19.06
N LYS A 288 -6.19 12.27 17.86
CA LYS A 288 -5.44 13.20 16.99
C LYS A 288 -6.31 14.35 16.51
N ASP A 289 -7.59 14.14 16.22
CA ASP A 289 -8.52 15.21 15.83
C ASP A 289 -8.70 16.21 16.99
N LYS A 290 -8.94 15.72 18.22
CA LYS A 290 -9.07 16.56 19.42
C LYS A 290 -7.81 17.37 19.72
N HIS A 291 -6.64 16.74 19.66
CA HIS A 291 -5.37 17.45 19.87
C HIS A 291 -5.11 18.51 18.82
N LEU A 292 -5.38 18.20 17.54
CA LEU A 292 -5.18 19.17 16.46
C LEU A 292 -6.08 20.39 16.64
N GLU A 293 -7.37 20.18 16.92
CA GLU A 293 -8.32 21.26 17.19
C GLU A 293 -7.87 22.13 18.38
N SER A 294 -7.38 21.50 19.45
CA SER A 294 -6.82 22.21 20.61
C SER A 294 -5.61 23.07 20.25
N PHE A 295 -4.66 22.54 19.45
CA PHE A 295 -3.47 23.28 19.02
C PHE A 295 -3.78 24.38 18.01
N GLU A 296 -4.79 24.19 17.17
CA GLU A 296 -5.26 25.21 16.23
C GLU A 296 -5.90 26.41 16.95
N ARG A 297 -6.58 26.17 18.07
CA ARG A 297 -7.22 27.21 18.89
C ARG A 297 -6.34 27.80 19.99
N ASN A 298 -5.05 27.45 20.04
CA ASN A 298 -4.14 27.89 21.08
C ASN A 298 -3.25 29.06 20.60
N PRO A 299 -3.62 30.34 20.86
CA PRO A 299 -2.84 31.50 20.44
C PRO A 299 -1.48 31.58 21.15
N ASP A 300 -1.36 31.03 22.38
CA ASP A 300 -0.09 31.02 23.10
C ASP A 300 0.94 30.11 22.41
N LEU A 301 0.49 29.00 21.82
CA LEU A 301 1.36 28.12 21.05
C LEU A 301 1.92 28.83 19.82
N ASP A 302 1.08 29.62 19.14
CA ASP A 302 1.48 30.40 17.95
C ASP A 302 2.45 31.53 18.33
N LYS A 303 2.17 32.26 19.43
CA LYS A 303 3.08 33.27 19.96
C LYS A 303 4.44 32.66 20.34
N GLN A 304 4.44 31.54 21.05
CA GLN A 304 5.68 30.84 21.43
C GLN A 304 6.47 30.34 20.21
N TRP A 305 5.79 29.97 19.12
CA TRP A 305 6.45 29.61 17.87
C TRP A 305 7.13 30.83 17.22
N GLU A 306 6.44 31.98 17.12
CA GLU A 306 7.04 33.19 16.54
C GLU A 306 8.21 33.73 17.36
N ASP A 307 8.11 33.68 18.70
CA ASP A 307 9.20 34.01 19.62
C ASP A 307 10.41 33.06 19.37
N PHE A 308 10.16 31.75 19.26
CA PHE A 308 11.20 30.76 18.96
C PHE A 308 11.83 30.97 17.59
N LYS A 309 11.03 31.23 16.56
CA LYS A 309 11.48 31.46 15.17
C LYS A 309 12.38 32.68 15.09
N THR A 310 11.99 33.78 15.73
CA THR A 310 12.77 35.02 15.80
C THR A 310 14.14 34.77 16.43
N GLU A 311 14.16 34.07 17.57
CA GLU A 311 15.42 33.73 18.25
C GLU A 311 16.29 32.73 17.47
N ALA A 312 15.68 31.75 16.81
CA ALA A 312 16.38 30.80 15.95
C ALA A 312 17.06 31.50 14.76
N ALA A 313 16.35 32.46 14.14
CA ALA A 313 16.89 33.27 13.06
C ALA A 313 18.04 34.17 13.54
N LYS A 314 17.86 34.88 14.66
CA LYS A 314 18.89 35.73 15.28
C LYS A 314 20.17 34.95 15.59
N LYS A 315 20.02 33.72 16.10
CA LYS A 315 21.15 32.83 16.44
C LYS A 315 21.70 32.06 15.23
N LYS A 316 21.15 32.25 14.03
CA LYS A 316 21.47 31.49 12.81
C LYS A 316 21.47 29.98 13.08
N LEU A 317 20.48 29.54 13.85
CA LEU A 317 20.38 28.15 14.26
C LEU A 317 20.23 27.26 13.02
N ALA A 318 21.11 26.27 12.87
CA ALA A 318 21.10 25.37 11.73
C ALA A 318 21.20 23.91 12.16
N MET A 319 20.67 23.01 11.32
CA MET A 319 20.86 21.58 11.49
C MET A 319 22.34 21.23 11.36
N SER A 320 22.84 20.39 12.27
CA SER A 320 24.20 19.86 12.16
C SER A 320 24.36 19.06 10.88
N LYS A 321 25.45 19.30 10.11
CA LYS A 321 25.73 18.59 8.85
C LYS A 321 25.72 17.06 9.00
N ARG A 322 26.08 16.53 10.17
CA ARG A 322 26.06 15.08 10.47
C ARG A 322 24.65 14.49 10.50
N HIS A 323 23.64 15.33 10.65
CA HIS A 323 22.22 14.97 10.72
C HIS A 323 21.43 15.53 9.54
N VAL A 324 22.12 15.99 8.48
CA VAL A 324 21.51 16.36 7.21
C VAL A 324 21.69 15.20 6.24
N PHE A 325 20.57 14.65 5.77
CA PHE A 325 20.54 13.48 4.92
C PHE A 325 20.26 13.87 3.46
N ALA A 326 20.82 13.12 2.52
CA ALA A 326 20.39 13.18 1.13
C ALA A 326 18.96 12.62 0.99
N PRO A 327 18.18 13.05 -0.03
CA PRO A 327 16.92 12.41 -0.36
C PRO A 327 17.11 10.91 -0.52
N THR A 328 16.44 10.13 0.34
CA THR A 328 16.67 8.69 0.46
C THR A 328 15.49 7.94 -0.16
N PRO A 329 15.70 7.07 -1.15
CA PRO A 329 14.64 6.25 -1.72
C PRO A 329 14.00 5.31 -0.68
N VAL A 330 12.69 5.13 -0.77
CA VAL A 330 11.93 4.20 0.07
C VAL A 330 12.21 2.73 -0.25
N VAL A 331 12.60 2.45 -1.50
CA VAL A 331 12.96 1.12 -1.99
C VAL A 331 14.41 0.76 -1.69
N SER A 332 14.70 -0.54 -1.52
CA SER A 332 16.07 -1.02 -1.28
C SER A 332 16.94 -0.91 -2.53
N GLN A 333 18.25 -0.83 -2.32
CA GLN A 333 19.23 -0.89 -3.41
C GLN A 333 19.16 -2.24 -4.15
N ALA A 334 18.89 -3.33 -3.43
CA ALA A 334 18.73 -4.65 -4.02
C ALA A 334 17.55 -4.71 -4.98
N PHE A 335 16.39 -4.14 -4.60
CA PHE A 335 15.24 -4.04 -5.48
C PHE A 335 15.55 -3.19 -6.72
N GLN A 336 16.15 -2.02 -6.55
CA GLN A 336 16.55 -1.16 -7.68
C GLN A 336 17.48 -1.88 -8.66
N THR A 337 18.49 -2.57 -8.13
CA THR A 337 19.48 -3.30 -8.92
C THR A 337 18.81 -4.44 -9.69
N ALA A 338 17.97 -5.24 -9.03
CA ALA A 338 17.24 -6.33 -9.67
C ALA A 338 16.37 -5.83 -10.84
N VAL A 339 15.64 -4.72 -10.67
CA VAL A 339 14.83 -4.13 -11.74
C VAL A 339 15.72 -3.69 -12.91
N GLY A 340 16.81 -2.98 -12.63
CA GLY A 340 17.74 -2.51 -13.65
C GLY A 340 18.41 -3.65 -14.43
N ASP A 341 18.81 -4.72 -13.76
CA ASP A 341 19.44 -5.87 -14.39
C ASP A 341 18.45 -6.67 -15.24
N GLN A 342 17.22 -6.86 -14.76
CA GLN A 342 16.17 -7.50 -15.56
C GLN A 342 15.85 -6.71 -16.84
N GLN A 343 15.88 -5.37 -16.78
CA GLN A 343 15.71 -4.54 -17.98
C GLN A 343 16.89 -4.66 -18.95
N LYS A 344 18.13 -4.74 -18.44
CA LYS A 344 19.32 -4.97 -19.27
C LYS A 344 19.28 -6.34 -19.94
N GLU A 345 18.90 -7.39 -19.20
CA GLU A 345 18.77 -8.75 -19.72
C GLU A 345 17.66 -8.85 -20.78
N ALA A 346 16.49 -8.24 -20.54
CA ALA A 346 15.44 -8.15 -21.55
C ALA A 346 15.95 -7.47 -22.84
N ALA A 347 16.75 -6.41 -22.72
CA ALA A 347 17.36 -5.75 -23.86
C ALA A 347 18.42 -6.60 -24.58
N ARG A 348 19.22 -7.38 -23.84
CA ARG A 348 20.18 -8.34 -24.41
C ARG A 348 19.47 -9.44 -25.17
N MET A 349 18.42 -10.03 -24.58
CA MET A 349 17.61 -11.07 -25.21
C MET A 349 16.93 -10.57 -26.47
N ALA A 350 16.27 -9.40 -26.43
CA ALA A 350 15.65 -8.79 -27.61
C ALA A 350 16.66 -8.56 -28.76
N ARG A 351 17.90 -8.16 -28.45
CA ARG A 351 18.98 -8.03 -29.43
C ARG A 351 19.40 -9.37 -30.03
N ARG A 352 19.53 -10.42 -29.21
CA ARG A 352 19.88 -11.78 -29.66
C ARG A 352 18.79 -12.36 -30.57
N THR A 353 17.54 -12.36 -30.13
CA THR A 353 16.40 -12.86 -30.92
C THR A 353 16.25 -12.10 -32.23
N ARG A 354 16.46 -10.78 -32.26
CA ARG A 354 16.47 -10.01 -33.50
C ARG A 354 17.57 -10.47 -34.46
N LYS A 355 18.79 -10.66 -33.96
CA LYS A 355 19.94 -11.12 -34.75
C LYS A 355 19.65 -12.48 -35.37
N GLU A 356 19.06 -13.38 -34.61
CA GLU A 356 18.66 -14.73 -35.06
C GLU A 356 17.52 -14.68 -36.08
N ALA A 357 16.50 -13.86 -35.85
CA ALA A 357 15.32 -13.73 -36.71
C ALA A 357 15.51 -12.80 -37.92
N ARG A 358 16.70 -12.20 -38.09
CA ARG A 358 17.02 -11.22 -39.16
C ARG A 358 16.00 -10.07 -39.29
N LEU A 359 15.40 -9.65 -38.17
CA LEU A 359 14.36 -8.64 -38.16
C LEU A 359 14.93 -7.22 -38.35
N THR A 360 14.26 -6.41 -39.17
CA THR A 360 14.65 -5.02 -39.47
C THR A 360 14.24 -4.04 -38.37
N SER A 361 13.28 -4.38 -37.49
CA SER A 361 12.81 -3.50 -36.41
C SER A 361 13.83 -3.34 -35.27
N SER A 362 13.90 -2.16 -34.65
CA SER A 362 14.86 -1.91 -33.57
C SER A 362 14.59 -2.77 -32.33
N SER A 363 15.62 -3.43 -31.78
CA SER A 363 15.53 -4.16 -30.50
C SER A 363 15.15 -3.26 -29.33
N THR A 364 15.46 -1.95 -29.42
CA THR A 364 15.04 -0.99 -28.39
C THR A 364 13.52 -0.73 -28.43
N ALA A 365 12.87 -0.87 -29.58
CA ALA A 365 11.43 -0.66 -29.72
C ALA A 365 10.62 -1.77 -29.03
N HIS A 366 11.07 -3.03 -29.11
CA HIS A 366 10.40 -4.16 -28.43
C HIS A 366 10.49 -4.06 -26.91
N VAL A 367 11.66 -3.69 -26.39
CA VAL A 367 11.86 -3.49 -24.94
C VAL A 367 11.06 -2.28 -24.45
N ALA A 368 11.05 -1.19 -25.23
CA ALA A 368 10.24 -0.01 -24.94
C ALA A 368 8.77 -0.39 -24.86
N LEU A 369 8.24 -1.06 -25.89
CA LEU A 369 6.85 -1.53 -25.92
C LEU A 369 6.52 -2.44 -24.72
N GLY A 370 7.42 -3.35 -24.35
CA GLY A 370 7.25 -4.20 -23.16
C GLY A 370 7.13 -3.39 -21.86
N ASN A 371 7.91 -2.32 -21.73
CA ASN A 371 7.82 -1.40 -20.58
C ASN A 371 6.54 -0.55 -20.62
N GLU A 372 6.13 -0.09 -21.80
CA GLU A 372 4.89 0.65 -22.01
C GLU A 372 3.66 -0.20 -21.64
N ILE A 373 3.63 -1.47 -22.05
CA ILE A 373 2.56 -2.42 -21.69
C ILE A 373 2.48 -2.57 -20.17
N LYS A 374 3.62 -2.71 -19.48
CA LYS A 374 3.66 -2.81 -18.01
C LYS A 374 3.21 -1.50 -17.33
N ALA A 375 3.58 -0.34 -17.86
CA ALA A 375 3.16 0.96 -17.34
C ALA A 375 1.65 1.19 -17.53
N VAL A 376 1.11 0.83 -18.69
CA VAL A 376 -0.33 0.84 -18.96
C VAL A 376 -1.05 -0.13 -18.02
N GLY A 377 -0.53 -1.35 -17.82
CA GLY A 377 -1.08 -2.31 -16.87
C GLY A 377 -1.14 -1.75 -15.44
N ALA A 378 -0.05 -1.14 -14.97
CA ALA A 378 0.02 -0.49 -13.67
C ALA A 378 -0.99 0.66 -13.54
N ALA A 379 -1.12 1.52 -14.55
CA ALA A 379 -2.09 2.62 -14.55
C ALA A 379 -3.53 2.09 -14.47
N ARG A 380 -3.85 1.03 -15.22
CA ARG A 380 -5.17 0.38 -15.21
C ARG A 380 -5.48 -0.25 -13.86
N ALA A 381 -4.51 -0.89 -13.22
CA ALA A 381 -4.66 -1.44 -11.87
C ALA A 381 -5.00 -0.35 -10.84
N LEU A 382 -4.55 0.89 -11.07
CA LEU A 382 -4.89 2.05 -10.24
C LEU A 382 -6.23 2.71 -10.59
N GLY A 383 -6.95 2.18 -11.58
CA GLY A 383 -8.29 2.61 -11.97
C GLY A 383 -8.35 3.49 -13.21
N ALA A 384 -7.25 3.70 -13.93
CA ALA A 384 -7.32 4.43 -15.20
C ALA A 384 -7.93 3.59 -16.32
N ASN A 385 -8.67 4.27 -17.19
CA ASN A 385 -9.10 3.69 -18.45
C ASN A 385 -7.96 3.62 -19.48
N VAL A 386 -8.21 3.00 -20.64
CA VAL A 386 -7.20 2.80 -21.68
C VAL A 386 -6.59 4.13 -22.13
N LYS A 387 -7.43 5.13 -22.42
CA LYS A 387 -6.98 6.46 -22.89
C LYS A 387 -6.11 7.14 -21.83
N GLN A 388 -6.56 7.18 -20.58
CA GLN A 388 -5.83 7.77 -19.45
C GLN A 388 -4.51 7.05 -19.19
N SER A 389 -4.49 5.72 -19.31
CA SER A 389 -3.29 4.91 -19.09
C SER A 389 -2.22 5.19 -20.16
N LEU A 390 -2.63 5.31 -21.42
CA LEU A 390 -1.73 5.71 -22.51
C LEU A 390 -1.17 7.12 -22.31
N GLN A 391 -2.01 8.06 -21.91
CA GLN A 391 -1.59 9.45 -21.62
C GLN A 391 -0.62 9.55 -20.44
N SER A 392 -0.66 8.59 -19.51
CA SER A 392 0.18 8.61 -18.31
C SER A 392 1.45 7.79 -18.43
N ASN A 393 1.64 7.12 -19.57
CA ASN A 393 2.74 6.20 -19.81
C ASN A 393 4.12 6.87 -19.68
N GLU A 394 4.30 8.01 -20.35
CA GLU A 394 5.56 8.78 -20.30
C GLU A 394 5.92 9.21 -18.87
N PRO A 395 5.04 9.86 -18.08
CA PRO A 395 5.30 10.17 -16.68
C PRO A 395 5.68 8.96 -15.83
N ILE A 396 5.01 7.81 -16.03
CA ILE A 396 5.30 6.58 -15.28
C ILE A 396 6.70 6.07 -15.64
N LEU A 397 7.02 5.95 -16.93
CA LEU A 397 8.33 5.45 -17.37
C LEU A 397 9.47 6.40 -16.99
N ALA A 398 9.23 7.72 -16.99
CA ALA A 398 10.19 8.70 -16.48
C ALA A 398 10.44 8.50 -14.97
N ALA A 399 9.39 8.24 -14.19
CA ALA A 399 9.51 7.92 -12.77
C ALA A 399 10.23 6.59 -12.52
N VAL A 400 9.95 5.55 -13.33
CA VAL A 400 10.69 4.28 -13.30
C VAL A 400 12.17 4.53 -13.57
N LYS A 401 12.49 5.31 -14.59
CA LYS A 401 13.89 5.62 -14.95
C LYS A 401 14.61 6.32 -13.80
N LYS A 402 13.98 7.38 -13.26
CA LYS A 402 14.51 8.14 -12.13
C LYS A 402 14.77 7.29 -10.88
N GLN A 403 13.92 6.30 -10.61
CA GLN A 403 13.97 5.51 -9.36
C GLN A 403 14.78 4.22 -9.47
N PHE A 404 14.83 3.59 -10.64
CA PHE A 404 15.33 2.21 -10.78
C PHE A 404 16.43 2.03 -11.82
N THR A 405 16.72 3.02 -12.67
CA THR A 405 17.83 2.97 -13.62
C THR A 405 18.76 4.15 -13.43
N LYS A 406 19.80 3.93 -12.63
CA LYS A 406 20.98 4.79 -12.60
C LYS A 406 22.08 4.22 -13.46
#